data_AF-A0A9D6CIA4-F1
#
_entry.id   AF-A0A9D6CIA4-F1
#
_cell.length_a   1.000
_cell.length_b   1.000
_cell.length_c   1.000
_cell.angle_alpha   90.00
_cell.angle_beta   90.00
_cell.angle_gamma   90.00
#
_symmetry.space_group_name_H-M   'P 1'
#
loop_
_entity.id
_entity.type
_entity.pdbx_description
1 polymer ?
#
loop_
_entity_poly.entity_id
_entity_poly.type
_entity_poly.pdbx_seq_one_letter_code
_entity_poly.pdbx_strand_id
1 'polypeptide(L)'
;MRVFAQALDLVDDPARVDEYLRHHRAVWPEVTEGLRAIGVRGMRIWRGGTRLFMLVETDDGFDPARYQDYARDPRAQEWDALMRGFQRPAPFAKDGEWWSPLEEVFDLAWFPPSAAATTARHGAQTT
;
A
#
# COMPACT_ATOMS: atom_id res chain seq x y z
N MET A 1 -4.47 -9.84 -10.19
CA MET A 1 -3.95 -8.69 -9.43
C MET A 1 -3.47 -9.19 -8.08
N ARG A 2 -2.27 -8.78 -7.64
CA ARG A 2 -1.71 -9.14 -6.34
C ARG A 2 -1.80 -7.95 -5.39
N VAL A 3 -2.16 -8.22 -4.14
CA VAL A 3 -2.23 -7.21 -3.07
C VAL A 3 -1.20 -7.56 -2.00
N PHE A 4 -0.53 -6.53 -1.45
CA PHE A 4 0.30 -6.70 -0.26
C PHE A 4 0.23 -5.45 0.60
N ALA A 5 0.60 -5.60 1.87
CA ALA A 5 0.63 -4.50 2.82
C ALA A 5 2.00 -4.34 3.48
N GLN A 6 2.34 -3.10 3.83
CA GLN A 6 3.55 -2.76 4.57
C GLN A 6 3.24 -1.75 5.68
N ALA A 7 4.12 -1.71 6.68
CA ALA A 7 4.09 -0.71 7.73
C ALA A 7 5.42 0.02 7.86
N LEU A 8 5.31 1.25 8.34
CA LEU A 8 6.43 2.13 8.68
C LEU A 8 5.93 3.07 9.78
N ASP A 9 6.83 3.67 10.55
CA ASP A 9 6.45 4.73 11.49
C ASP A 9 6.97 6.08 11.01
N LEU A 10 6.27 7.14 11.40
CA LEU A 10 6.80 8.49 11.32
C LEU A 10 7.63 8.80 12.56
N VAL A 11 8.58 9.72 12.40
CA VAL A 11 9.23 10.38 13.53
C VAL A 11 8.14 11.10 14.34
N ASP A 12 8.17 10.90 15.66
CA ASP A 12 7.15 11.43 16.58
C ASP A 12 7.39 12.92 16.88
N ASP A 13 7.18 13.74 15.84
CA ASP A 13 7.29 15.20 15.86
C ASP A 13 6.11 15.75 15.04
N PRO A 14 5.18 16.50 15.65
CA PRO A 14 4.01 17.04 14.97
C PRO A 14 4.31 17.88 13.73
N ALA A 15 5.38 18.68 13.74
CA ALA A 15 5.71 19.54 12.60
C ALA A 15 6.21 18.72 11.40
N ARG A 16 7.04 17.70 11.66
CA ARG A 16 7.51 16.75 10.64
C ARG A 16 6.39 15.90 10.08
N VAL A 17 5.48 15.50 10.97
CA VAL A 17 4.23 14.81 10.63
C VAL A 17 3.41 15.62 9.63
N ASP A 18 3.18 16.90 9.90
CA ASP A 18 2.40 17.76 9.03
C ASP A 18 3.09 17.98 7.67
N GLU A 19 4.41 18.08 7.66
CA GLU A 19 5.20 18.20 6.44
C GLU A 19 5.11 16.95 5.57
N TYR A 20 5.28 15.76 6.16
CA TYR A 20 5.08 14.48 5.48
C TYR A 20 3.70 14.40 4.82
N LEU A 21 2.65 14.80 5.55
CA LEU A 21 1.28 14.81 5.03
C LEU A 21 1.11 15.81 3.88
N ARG A 22 1.67 17.02 3.98
CA ARG A 22 1.65 18.01 2.89
C ARG A 22 2.31 17.46 1.63
N HIS A 23 3.49 16.84 1.76
CA HIS A 23 4.18 16.22 0.63
C HIS A 23 3.29 15.16 -0.03
N HIS A 24 2.65 14.28 0.74
CA HIS A 24 1.78 13.23 0.19
C HIS A 24 0.47 13.74 -0.44
N ARG A 25 0.13 15.03 -0.28
CA ARG A 25 -0.95 15.68 -1.05
C ARG A 25 -0.51 16.20 -2.42
N ALA A 26 0.80 16.30 -2.66
CA ALA A 26 1.39 16.81 -3.89
C ALA A 26 2.65 15.99 -4.26
N VAL A 27 2.47 14.67 -4.39
CA VAL A 27 3.54 13.74 -4.75
C VAL A 27 4.10 14.09 -6.13
N TRP A 28 5.42 14.01 -6.27
CA TRP A 28 6.09 14.31 -7.54
C TRP A 28 5.69 13.31 -8.64
N PRO A 29 5.48 13.76 -9.90
CA PRO A 29 5.07 12.89 -11.00
C PRO A 29 5.97 11.67 -11.18
N GLU A 30 7.29 11.85 -11.11
CA GLU A 30 8.33 10.82 -11.33
C GLU A 30 8.19 9.64 -10.37
N VAL A 31 7.77 9.92 -9.13
CA VAL A 31 7.49 8.89 -8.12
C VAL A 31 6.29 8.06 -8.56
N THR A 32 5.20 8.72 -8.91
CA THR A 32 3.96 8.01 -9.26
C THR A 32 4.08 7.30 -10.60
N GLU A 33 4.80 7.87 -11.57
CA GLU A 33 5.13 7.26 -12.85
C GLU A 33 6.05 6.06 -12.66
N GLY A 34 7.10 6.17 -11.84
CA GLY A 34 7.97 5.07 -11.46
C GLY A 34 7.21 3.90 -10.83
N LEU A 35 6.29 4.19 -9.90
CA LEU A 35 5.40 3.16 -9.30
C LEU A 35 4.56 2.45 -10.37
N ARG A 36 3.94 3.20 -11.30
CA ARG A 36 3.15 2.61 -12.39
C ARG A 36 4.01 1.78 -13.35
N ALA A 37 5.23 2.24 -13.63
CA ALA A 37 6.17 1.57 -14.53
C ALA A 37 6.61 0.19 -14.01
N ILE A 38 6.69 0.01 -12.69
CA ILE A 38 7.03 -1.28 -12.08
C ILE A 38 5.82 -2.20 -11.88
N GLY A 39 4.61 -1.77 -12.25
CA GLY A 39 3.39 -2.59 -12.17
C GLY A 39 2.50 -2.31 -10.95
N VAL A 40 2.69 -1.19 -10.25
CA VAL A 40 1.73 -0.73 -9.23
C VAL A 40 0.51 -0.11 -9.90
N ARG A 41 -0.67 -0.60 -9.52
CA ARG A 41 -1.97 -0.20 -10.08
C ARG A 41 -2.82 0.59 -9.09
N GLY A 42 -2.63 0.34 -7.80
CA GLY A 42 -3.26 1.09 -6.71
C GLY A 42 -2.34 1.17 -5.51
N MET A 43 -2.36 2.29 -4.79
CA MET A 43 -1.65 2.44 -3.53
C MET A 43 -2.45 3.35 -2.61
N ARG A 44 -2.61 2.93 -1.35
CA ARG A 44 -3.27 3.71 -0.32
C ARG A 44 -2.45 3.62 0.96
N ILE A 45 -2.26 4.77 1.62
CA ILE A 45 -1.56 4.87 2.90
C ILE A 45 -2.53 5.44 3.92
N TRP A 46 -2.70 4.72 5.02
CA TRP A 46 -3.44 5.15 6.20
C TRP A 46 -2.47 5.40 7.34
N ARG A 47 -2.91 6.22 8.29
CA ARG A 47 -2.12 6.58 9.45
C ARG A 47 -2.96 6.47 10.72
N GLY A 48 -2.37 5.89 11.77
CA GLY A 48 -2.88 5.93 13.15
C GLY A 48 -1.74 6.24 14.12
N GLY A 49 -1.83 7.33 14.89
CA GLY A 49 -0.68 7.80 15.69
C GLY A 49 0.49 8.14 14.76
N THR A 50 1.68 7.57 14.97
CA THR A 50 2.81 7.65 14.02
C THR A 50 2.84 6.51 13.01
N ARG A 51 2.04 5.45 13.20
CA ARG A 51 2.03 4.27 12.34
C ARG A 51 1.44 4.58 10.98
N LEU A 52 2.17 4.24 9.93
CA LEU A 52 1.68 4.15 8.56
C LEU A 52 1.36 2.70 8.22
N PHE A 53 0.23 2.50 7.56
CA PHE A 53 -0.17 1.25 6.92
C PHE A 53 -0.35 1.54 5.43
N MET A 54 0.40 0.85 4.58
CA MET A 54 0.34 0.99 3.13
C MET A 54 -0.21 -0.29 2.53
N LEU A 55 -1.26 -0.19 1.71
CA LEU A 55 -1.78 -1.27 0.88
C LEU A 55 -1.43 -0.96 -0.58
N VAL A 56 -0.88 -1.95 -1.28
CA VAL A 56 -0.48 -1.82 -2.68
C VAL A 56 -1.16 -2.91 -3.51
N GLU A 57 -1.78 -2.49 -4.62
CA GLU A 57 -2.41 -3.35 -5.62
C GLU A 57 -1.52 -3.34 -6.87
N THR A 58 -1.20 -4.53 -7.39
CA THR A 58 -0.19 -4.74 -8.42
C THR A 58 -0.61 -5.79 -9.46
N ASP A 59 0.12 -5.87 -10.57
CA ASP A 59 -0.06 -6.95 -11.54
C ASP A 59 0.22 -8.34 -10.93
N ASP A 60 -0.33 -9.40 -11.52
CA ASP A 60 -0.24 -10.78 -10.98
C ASP A 60 1.19 -11.30 -10.77
N GLY A 61 2.13 -10.89 -11.63
CA GLY A 61 3.53 -11.30 -11.58
C GLY A 61 4.43 -10.39 -10.74
N PHE A 62 3.88 -9.42 -10.01
CA PHE A 62 4.68 -8.47 -9.25
C PHE A 62 5.38 -9.15 -8.07
N ASP A 63 6.69 -8.86 -7.94
CA ASP A 63 7.51 -9.26 -6.80
C ASP A 63 7.64 -8.08 -5.84
N PRO A 64 7.07 -8.15 -4.61
CA PRO A 64 7.20 -7.11 -3.61
C PRO A 64 8.65 -6.74 -3.26
N ALA A 65 9.61 -7.67 -3.41
CA ALA A 65 11.02 -7.37 -3.18
C ALA A 65 11.58 -6.32 -4.16
N ARG A 66 10.93 -6.15 -5.31
CA ARG A 66 11.28 -5.17 -6.34
C ARG A 66 10.59 -3.82 -6.15
N TYR A 67 9.82 -3.63 -5.08
CA TYR A 67 9.09 -2.38 -4.85
C TYR A 67 9.99 -1.14 -4.96
N GLN A 68 11.22 -1.20 -4.43
CA GLN A 68 12.18 -0.09 -4.47
C GLN A 68 12.66 0.28 -5.89
N ASP A 69 12.40 -0.55 -6.90
CA ASP A 69 12.71 -0.24 -8.31
C ASP A 69 11.93 0.99 -8.83
N TYR A 70 10.90 1.47 -8.13
CA TYR A 70 10.18 2.69 -8.52
C TYR A 70 11.12 3.92 -8.53
N ALA A 71 12.15 3.91 -7.69
CA ALA A 71 13.12 5.00 -7.53
C ALA A 71 14.33 4.86 -8.48
N ARG A 72 14.14 4.34 -9.69
CA ARG A 72 15.20 4.34 -10.71
C ARG A 72 15.48 5.74 -11.26
N ASP A 73 14.47 6.62 -11.26
CA ASP A 73 14.63 8.02 -11.63
C ASP A 73 15.33 8.81 -10.51
N PRO A 74 16.35 9.65 -10.79
CA PRO A 74 17.00 10.49 -9.79
C PRO A 74 16.04 11.36 -8.96
N ARG A 75 14.96 11.89 -9.56
CA ARG A 75 13.92 12.66 -8.85
C ARG A 75 13.15 11.78 -7.88
N ALA A 76 12.87 10.53 -8.25
CA ALA A 76 12.23 9.58 -7.35
C ALA A 76 13.16 9.17 -6.18
N GLN A 77 14.48 9.15 -6.40
CA GLN A 77 15.47 8.95 -5.32
C GLN A 77 15.54 10.15 -4.38
N GLU A 78 15.53 11.37 -4.91
CA GLU A 78 15.46 12.60 -4.11
C GLU A 78 14.19 12.61 -3.24
N TRP A 79 13.06 12.19 -3.79
CA TRP A 79 11.82 12.02 -3.03
C TRP A 79 11.97 10.97 -1.92
N ASP A 80 12.54 9.80 -2.21
CA ASP A 80 12.75 8.75 -1.21
C ASP A 80 13.64 9.25 -0.06
N ALA A 81 14.73 9.95 -0.38
CA ALA A 81 15.63 10.55 0.60
C ALA A 81 14.93 11.60 1.48
N LEU A 82 14.09 12.45 0.87
CA LEU A 82 13.26 13.41 1.59
C LEU A 82 12.28 12.69 2.53
N MET A 83 11.56 11.68 2.04
CA MET A 83 10.58 10.94 2.84
C MET A 83 11.21 10.20 4.01
N ARG A 84 12.41 9.65 3.83
CA ARG A 84 13.19 9.03 4.91
C ARG A 84 13.48 9.98 6.07
N GLY A 85 13.57 11.29 5.82
CA GLY A 85 13.74 12.31 6.88
C GLY A 85 12.54 12.43 7.84
N PHE A 86 11.35 11.99 7.42
CA PHE A 86 10.13 12.00 8.23
C PHE A 86 9.80 10.65 8.85
N GLN A 87 10.49 9.60 8.44
CA GLN A 87 10.14 8.21 8.69
C GLN A 87 11.16 7.52 9.60
N ARG A 88 10.74 6.40 10.18
CA ARG A 88 11.59 5.46 10.88
C ARG A 88 11.03 4.04 10.72
N PRO A 89 11.87 3.00 10.76
CA PRO A 89 11.40 1.62 10.75
C PRO A 89 10.38 1.36 11.86
N ALA A 90 9.42 0.50 11.58
CA ALA A 90 8.50 0.00 12.58
C ALA A 90 9.27 -0.70 13.72
N PRO A 91 8.77 -0.69 14.97
CA PRO A 91 9.33 -1.46 16.08
C PRO A 91 9.48 -2.98 15.83
N PHE A 92 8.74 -3.52 14.86
CA PHE A 92 8.79 -4.93 14.46
C PHE A 92 9.53 -5.16 13.14
N ALA A 93 10.18 -4.13 12.58
CA ALA A 93 11.01 -4.27 11.38
C ALA A 93 12.19 -5.20 11.66
N LYS A 94 12.54 -6.03 10.68
CA LYS A 94 13.79 -6.80 10.74
C LYS A 94 14.98 -5.90 10.37
N ASP A 95 16.18 -6.36 10.70
CA ASP A 95 17.41 -5.65 10.37
C ASP A 95 17.50 -5.34 8.87
N GLY A 96 17.70 -4.07 8.54
CA GLY A 96 17.78 -3.57 7.16
C GLY A 96 16.43 -3.29 6.48
N GLU A 97 15.30 -3.61 7.09
CA GLU A 97 13.98 -3.26 6.55
C GLU A 97 13.62 -1.81 6.87
N TRP A 98 13.27 -1.03 5.84
CA TRP A 98 12.65 0.28 6.04
C TRP A 98 11.14 0.14 6.17
N TRP A 99 10.48 -0.27 5.08
CA TRP A 99 9.08 -0.70 5.10
C TRP A 99 8.99 -2.16 5.48
N SER A 100 8.32 -2.47 6.58
CA SER A 100 8.11 -3.83 7.07
C SER A 100 6.94 -4.49 6.35
N PRO A 101 7.11 -5.64 5.69
CA PRO A 101 5.99 -6.41 5.16
C PRO A 101 5.02 -6.81 6.27
N LEU A 102 3.72 -6.77 5.97
CA LEU A 102 2.67 -7.27 6.87
C LEU A 102 2.13 -8.60 6.37
N GLU A 103 1.81 -9.49 7.31
CA GLU A 103 1.15 -10.75 7.02
C GLU A 103 -0.33 -10.51 6.73
N GLU A 104 -0.79 -10.97 5.57
CA GLU A 104 -2.22 -11.04 5.27
C GLU A 104 -2.80 -12.23 6.05
N VAL A 105 -3.56 -11.92 7.09
CA VAL A 105 -4.17 -12.94 7.96
C VAL A 105 -5.63 -13.24 7.60
N PHE A 106 -6.23 -12.44 6.71
CA PHE A 106 -7.61 -12.60 6.27
C PHE A 106 -7.86 -11.90 4.92
N ASP A 107 -8.48 -12.62 3.99
CA ASP A 107 -9.21 -12.07 2.84
C ASP A 107 -10.58 -12.75 2.78
N LEU A 108 -11.64 -11.96 2.60
CA LEU A 108 -12.99 -12.47 2.44
C LEU A 108 -13.12 -13.39 1.22
N ALA A 109 -12.34 -13.14 0.16
CA ALA A 109 -12.35 -13.94 -1.06
C ALA A 109 -11.86 -15.39 -0.86
N TRP A 110 -11.16 -15.69 0.24
CA TRP A 110 -10.80 -17.07 0.60
C TRP A 110 -12.02 -17.94 0.90
N PHE A 111 -13.15 -17.32 1.24
CA PHE A 111 -14.42 -17.97 1.55
C PHE A 111 -15.49 -17.53 0.54
N PRO A 112 -15.51 -18.12 -0.67
CA PRO A 112 -16.51 -17.75 -1.68
C PRO A 112 -17.93 -17.97 -1.14
N PRO A 113 -18.92 -17.18 -1.62
CA PRO A 113 -20.31 -17.34 -1.20
C PRO A 113 -20.77 -18.79 -1.38
N SER A 114 -21.50 -19.32 -0.40
CA SER A 114 -22.14 -20.64 -0.53
C SER A 114 -23.12 -20.63 -1.71
N ALA A 115 -23.13 -21.70 -2.50
CA ALA A 115 -24.01 -21.87 -3.67
C ALA A 115 -25.52 -21.86 -3.34
N ALA A 116 -25.91 -21.74 -2.05
CA ALA A 116 -27.28 -21.92 -1.58
C ALA A 116 -28.22 -20.71 -1.75
N ALA A 117 -27.83 -19.63 -2.43
CA ALA A 117 -28.63 -18.40 -2.54
C ALA A 117 -29.15 -18.04 -3.95
N THR A 118 -29.13 -18.96 -4.93
CA THR A 118 -29.62 -18.68 -6.30
C THR A 118 -30.96 -19.34 -6.65
N THR A 119 -31.56 -20.15 -5.76
CA THR A 119 -32.85 -20.81 -6.00
C THR A 119 -33.99 -20.18 -5.21
N ALA A 120 -34.27 -18.90 -5.44
CA ALA A 120 -35.51 -18.28 -4.96
C ALA A 120 -36.01 -17.12 -5.83
N ARG A 121 -35.93 -17.23 -7.17
CA ARG A 121 -36.72 -16.39 -8.10
C ARG A 121 -37.04 -17.15 -9.38
N HIS A 122 -37.85 -18.20 -9.28
CA HIS A 122 -38.68 -18.69 -10.38
C HIS A 122 -39.93 -19.31 -9.77
N GLY A 123 -40.98 -18.50 -9.62
CA GLY A 123 -42.23 -18.95 -9.01
C GLY A 123 -43.21 -17.83 -8.79
N ALA A 124 -43.62 -17.14 -9.86
CA ALA A 124 -44.92 -16.47 -9.95
C ALA A 124 -45.17 -16.02 -11.40
N GLN A 125 -45.68 -16.94 -12.23
CA GLN A 125 -46.60 -16.61 -13.31
C GLN A 125 -47.97 -17.21 -12.95
N THR A 126 -49.03 -16.65 -13.54
CA THR A 126 -50.49 -16.90 -13.37
C THR A 126 -51.07 -16.21 -12.13
N THR A 127 -52.07 -15.31 -12.26
CA THR A 127 -53.23 -15.30 -13.17
C THR A 127 -53.60 -13.86 -13.55
#